data_AF-A0A7K4P5E2-F1
#
_entry.id   AF-A0A7K4P5E2-F1
#
_cell.length_a   1.000
_cell.length_b   1.000
_cell.length_c   1.000
_cell.angle_alpha   90.00
_cell.angle_beta   90.00
_cell.angle_gamma   90.00
#
_symmetry.space_group_name_H-M   'P 1'
#
loop_
_entity.id
_entity.type
_entity.pdbx_description
1 polymer ?
#
loop_
_entity_poly.entity_id
_entity_poly.type
_entity_poly.pdbx_seq_one_letter_code
_entity_poly.pdbx_strand_id
1 'polypeptide(L)' 'MINTSEIESLKSENQKLRNYISLVFAELELTQRIGEIKQNFVNSSDSERIIVPILNKISKIKSEKLTLEQEMHLI' A
#
# COMPACT_ATOMS: atom_id res chain seq x y z
N MET A 1 -36.68 6.55 -11.40
CA MET A 1 -35.86 5.46 -11.95
C MET A 1 -34.49 5.56 -11.31
N ILE A 2 -33.97 4.47 -10.76
CA ILE A 2 -32.59 4.41 -10.28
C ILE A 2 -31.69 4.32 -11.52
N ASN A 3 -30.69 5.20 -11.60
CA ASN A 3 -29.76 5.23 -12.72
C ASN A 3 -28.68 4.16 -12.50
N THR A 4 -28.93 2.95 -13.00
CA THR A 4 -28.05 1.78 -12.77
C THR A 4 -26.60 2.03 -13.18
N SER A 5 -26.37 2.81 -14.25
CA SER A 5 -25.03 3.18 -14.71
C SER A 5 -24.25 4.00 -13.67
N GLU A 6 -24.93 4.93 -13.00
CA GLU A 6 -24.33 5.76 -11.96
C GLU A 6 -23.96 4.93 -10.73
N ILE A 7 -24.82 3.98 -10.36
CA ILE A 7 -24.53 3.03 -9.27
C ILE A 7 -23.29 2.18 -9.58
N GLU A 8 -23.17 1.63 -10.78
CA GLU A 8 -22.02 0.82 -11.15
C GLU A 8 -20.72 1.63 -11.18
N SER A 9 -20.77 2.89 -11.64
CA SER A 9 -19.65 3.83 -11.56
C SER A 9 -19.22 4.05 -10.10
N LEU A 10 -20.16 4.37 -9.22
CA LEU A 10 -19.89 4.61 -7.80
C LEU A 10 -19.35 3.36 -7.08
N LYS A 11 -19.81 2.15 -7.45
CA LYS A 11 -19.26 0.89 -6.93
C LYS A 11 -17.82 0.69 -7.35
N SER A 12 -17.51 0.96 -8.62
CA SER A 12 -16.14 0.87 -9.14
C SER A 12 -15.19 1.81 -8.40
N GLU A 13 -15.60 3.07 -8.24
CA GLU A 13 -14.82 4.08 -7.52
C GLU A 13 -14.62 3.72 -6.03
N ASN A 14 -15.67 3.24 -5.36
CA ASN A 14 -15.56 2.71 -4.00
C ASN A 14 -14.60 1.52 -3.90
N GLN A 15 -14.58 0.64 -4.89
CA GLN A 15 -13.63 -0.47 -4.90
C GLN A 15 -12.19 0.01 -5.03
N LYS A 16 -11.93 1.02 -5.88
CA LYS A 16 -10.61 1.65 -6.00
C LYS A 16 -10.16 2.28 -4.68
N LEU A 17 -11.06 3.00 -4.00
CA LEU A 17 -10.81 3.56 -2.66
C LEU A 17 -10.45 2.47 -1.63
N ARG A 18 -11.20 1.37 -1.59
CA ARG A 18 -10.90 0.24 -0.68
C ARG A 18 -9.54 -0.39 -0.98
N ASN A 19 -9.20 -0.56 -2.25
CA ASN A 19 -7.89 -1.06 -2.67
C ASN A 19 -6.78 -0.12 -2.22
N TYR A 20 -6.94 1.19 -2.45
CA TYR A 20 -5.98 2.21 -2.03
C TYR A 20 -5.77 2.20 -0.51
N ILE A 21 -6.85 2.18 0.28
CA ILE A 21 -6.80 2.11 1.75
C ILE A 21 -6.04 0.85 2.20
N SER A 22 -6.28 -0.29 1.55
CA SER A 22 -5.62 -1.56 1.86
C SER A 22 -4.10 -1.47 1.62
N LEU A 23 -3.68 -0.82 0.53
CA LEU A 23 -2.28 -0.57 0.24
C LEU A 23 -1.63 0.40 1.25
N VAL A 24 -2.33 1.44 1.68
CA VAL A 24 -1.86 2.36 2.73
C VAL A 24 -1.60 1.59 4.03
N PHE A 25 -2.52 0.73 4.45
CA PHE A 25 -2.33 -0.08 5.66
C PHE A 25 -1.15 -1.06 5.52
N ALA A 26 -1.02 -1.73 4.37
CA ALA A 26 0.09 -2.63 4.12
C ALA A 26 1.45 -1.90 4.16
N GLU A 27 1.55 -0.70 3.59
CA GLU A 27 2.75 0.12 3.66
C GLU A 27 3.12 0.50 5.10
N LEU A 28 2.13 0.92 5.90
CA LEU A 28 2.30 1.26 7.31
C LEU A 28 2.80 0.06 8.13
N GLU A 29 2.16 -1.10 7.98
CA GLU A 29 2.53 -2.33 8.68
C GLU A 29 3.96 -2.77 8.35
N LEU A 30 4.32 -2.77 7.06
CA LEU A 30 5.67 -3.14 6.63
C LEU A 30 6.73 -2.14 7.13
N THR A 31 6.39 -0.85 7.17
CA THR A 31 7.28 0.19 7.71
C THR A 31 7.51 -0.01 9.20
N GLN A 32 6.45 -0.28 9.96
CA GLN A 32 6.56 -0.63 11.38
C GLN A 32 7.42 -1.88 11.58
N ARG A 33 7.20 -2.91 10.76
CA ARG A 33 7.96 -4.17 10.82
C ARG A 33 9.45 -3.97 10.57
N ILE A 34 9.82 -3.08 9.66
CA ILE A 34 11.23 -2.69 9.47
C ILE A 34 11.80 -2.07 10.76
N GLY A 35 11.03 -1.19 11.42
CA GLY A 35 11.43 -0.61 12.70
C GLY A 35 11.69 -1.68 13.77
N GLU A 36 10.78 -2.63 13.91
CA GLU A 36 10.91 -3.76 14.84
C GLU A 36 12.13 -4.64 14.52
N ILE A 37 12.39 -4.94 13.24
CA ILE A 37 13.56 -5.73 12.82
C ILE A 37 14.85 -4.99 13.16
N LYS A 38 14.93 -3.68 12.90
CA LYS A 38 16.11 -2.87 13.25
C LYS A 38 16.38 -2.89 14.75
N GLN A 39 15.33 -2.84 15.57
CA GLN A 39 15.44 -2.89 17.03
C GLN A 39 15.82 -4.28 17.57
N ASN A 40 15.34 -5.34 16.94
CA ASN A 40 15.59 -6.72 17.40
C ASN A 40 16.95 -7.29 16.92
N PHE A 41 17.48 -6.78 15.81
CA PHE A 41 18.73 -7.27 15.19
C PHE A 41 19.86 -6.23 15.24
N VAL A 42 19.93 -5.44 16.32
CA VAL A 42 20.96 -4.41 16.51
C VAL A 42 22.35 -5.05 16.41
N ASN A 43 23.23 -4.46 15.58
CA ASN A 43 24.57 -4.95 15.27
C ASN A 43 24.66 -6.28 14.49
N SER A 44 23.56 -6.75 13.88
CA SER A 44 23.59 -7.92 12.99
C SER A 44 23.43 -7.52 11.52
N SER A 45 24.28 -8.07 10.66
CA SER A 45 24.11 -8.01 9.19
C SER A 45 22.84 -8.71 8.71
N ASP A 46 22.24 -9.58 9.52
CA ASP A 46 20.96 -10.22 9.22
C ASP A 46 19.82 -9.21 9.14
N SER A 47 19.90 -8.09 9.87
CA SER A 47 18.89 -7.03 9.82
C SER A 47 18.69 -6.53 8.39
N GLU A 48 19.79 -6.23 7.70
CA GLU A 48 19.75 -5.72 6.33
C GLU A 48 19.23 -6.77 5.36
N ARG A 49 19.68 -8.03 5.50
CA ARG A 49 19.22 -9.15 4.68
C ARG A 49 17.70 -9.37 4.78
N ILE A 50 17.12 -9.17 5.97
CA ILE A 50 15.67 -9.31 6.21
C ILE A 50 14.89 -8.08 5.74
N ILE A 51 15.45 -6.87 5.89
CA ILE A 51 14.77 -5.61 5.54
C ILE A 51 14.69 -5.39 4.03
N VAL A 52 15.72 -5.75 3.26
CA VAL A 52 15.75 -5.55 1.79
C VAL A 52 14.50 -6.08 1.07
N PRO A 53 14.05 -7.34 1.26
CA PRO A 53 12.82 -7.81 0.60
C PRO A 53 11.58 -7.05 1.06
N ILE A 54 11.54 -6.52 2.28
CA ILE A 54 10.42 -5.72 2.78
C ILE A 54 10.42 -4.33 2.11
N LEU A 55 11.59 -3.69 1.96
CA LEU A 55 11.73 -2.43 1.22
C LEU A 55 11.29 -2.58 -0.24
N ASN A 56 11.64 -3.70 -0.88
CA ASN A 56 11.20 -3.99 -2.24
C ASN A 56 9.67 -4.11 -2.34
N LYS A 57 9.01 -4.71 -1.34
CA LYS A 57 7.54 -4.76 -1.27
C LYS A 57 6.94 -3.37 -1.07
N ILE A 58 7.50 -2.56 -0.17
CA ILE A 58 7.06 -1.17 0.05
C ILE A 58 7.17 -0.36 -1.26
N SER A 59 8.28 -0.51 -1.99
CA SER A 59 8.46 0.17 -3.29
C SER A 59 7.36 -0.19 -4.29
N LYS A 60 7.00 -1.49 -4.39
CA LYS A 60 5.88 -1.93 -5.24
C LYS A 60 4.54 -1.35 -4.79
N ILE A 61 4.25 -1.38 -3.49
CA ILE A 61 3.02 -0.80 -2.92
C ILE A 61 2.92 0.69 -3.23
N LYS A 62 4.03 1.44 -3.13
CA LYS A 62 4.06 2.87 -3.49
C LYS A 62 3.74 3.10 -4.97
N SER A 63 4.29 2.28 -5.86
CA SER A 63 3.95 2.35 -7.29
C SER A 63 2.49 2.03 -7.56
N GLU A 64 1.93 1.01 -6.91
CA GLU A 64 0.52 0.65 -7.05
C GLU A 64 -0.42 1.74 -6.52
N LYS A 65 -0.08 2.36 -5.37
CA LYS A 65 -0.80 3.50 -4.82
C LYS A 65 -0.80 4.68 -5.79
N LEU A 66 0.35 5.01 -6.37
CA LEU A 66 0.47 6.10 -7.32
C LEU A 66 -0.44 5.89 -8.55
N THR A 67 -0.49 4.66 -9.07
CA THR A 67 -1.41 4.32 -10.17
C THR A 67 -2.87 4.56 -9.78
N LEU A 68 -3.29 4.13 -8.58
CA LEU A 68 -4.67 4.36 -8.12
C LEU A 68 -4.96 5.85 -7.88
N GLU A 69 -4.01 6.62 -7.34
CA GLU A 69 -4.14 8.07 -7.17
C GLU A 69 -4.38 8.77 -8.50
N GLN A 70 -3.65 8.38 -9.55
CA GLN A 70 -3.84 8.90 -10.91
C GLN A 70 -5.20 8.50 -11.50
N GLU A 71 -5.59 7.23 -11.36
CA GLU A 71 -6.88 6.73 -11.84
C GLU A 71 -8.09 7.38 -11.17
N MET A 72 -7.92 7.87 -9.95
CA MET A 72 -8.94 8.53 -9.15
C MET A 72 -8.81 10.06 -9.16
N HIS A 73 -7.86 10.61 -9.94
CA HIS A 73 -7.61 12.06 -10.04
C HIS A 73 -7.33 12.74 -8.69
N LEU A 74 -6.58 12.08 -7.81
CA LEU A 74 -6.18 12.62 -6.51
C LEU A 74 -4.89 13.45 -6.56
N ILE A 75 -4.15 13.38 -7.68
CA ILE A 75 -2.91 14.09 -7.96
C ILE A 75 -2.81 14.49 -9.44
#